data_AF-A0A0C3GFR4-F1
#
_entry.id   AF-A0A0C3GFR4-F1
#
_cell.length_a   1.000
_cell.length_b   1.000
_cell.length_c   1.000
_cell.angle_alpha   90.00
_cell.angle_beta   90.00
_cell.angle_gamma   90.00
#
_symmetry.space_group_name_H-M   'P 1'
#
loop_
_entity.id
_entity.type
_entity.pdbx_description
1 polymer ?
#
loop_
_entity_poly.entity_id
_entity_poly.type
_entity_poly.pdbx_seq_one_letter_code
_entity_poly.pdbx_strand_id
1 'polypeptide(L)'
;MGIHIQSLRIGWGPEFFLFMKLRSQHKWVSFKMMPSKWVEATKLYNSEAMKLDQLRGSNHSYIAKNPCALMLQLGMVEATILDRVITGNYKSMKDTEAFWREHCHVVPLMREDQLDRKCRKPALCPHCKKIMYLGPTGAPENHKRGCCLDGVKSKPPDNTSSNYLPYWPQPNGIFSGGTSFNPQAFLSAIHKIYEKVVMGTGGGDGISMEYVAFTEMLQKRTSIHTDGSVFFLLYPEFMVDSCPDEWVIKERSESGDKTYLCMDCLRNN
;
A
#
# COMPACT_ATOMS: atom_id res chain seq x y z
N MET A 1 -16.08 7.09 -10.54
CA MET A 1 -16.60 6.90 -9.17
C MET A 1 -15.56 7.45 -8.21
N GLY A 2 -15.83 8.56 -7.52
CA GLY A 2 -14.82 9.26 -6.71
C GLY A 2 -14.70 8.66 -5.31
N ILE A 3 -13.48 8.40 -4.85
CA ILE A 3 -13.21 7.98 -3.46
C ILE A 3 -13.39 9.20 -2.54
N HIS A 4 -14.24 9.08 -1.51
CA HIS A 4 -14.44 10.16 -0.55
C HIS A 4 -13.16 10.37 0.29
N ILE A 5 -12.61 11.59 0.35
CA ILE A 5 -11.30 11.86 0.97
C ILE A 5 -11.19 11.40 2.45
N GLN A 6 -12.29 11.49 3.19
CA GLN A 6 -12.35 11.03 4.59
C GLN A 6 -12.27 9.51 4.75
N SER A 7 -12.51 8.73 3.69
CA SER A 7 -12.32 7.28 3.71
C SER A 7 -10.85 6.88 3.76
N LEU A 8 -9.95 7.78 3.37
CA LEU A 8 -8.51 7.53 3.24
C LEU A 8 -7.71 7.80 4.53
N ARG A 9 -8.38 8.21 5.62
CA ARG A 9 -7.72 8.48 6.90
C ARG A 9 -8.55 8.03 8.10
N ILE A 10 -7.85 7.60 9.13
CA ILE A 10 -8.40 7.43 10.47
C ILE A 10 -8.32 8.79 11.16
N GLY A 11 -9.46 9.30 11.60
CA GLY A 11 -9.56 10.54 12.36
C GLY A 11 -9.01 10.41 13.78
N TRP A 12 -8.83 11.55 14.43
CA TRP A 12 -8.46 11.59 15.84
C TRP A 12 -9.64 11.23 16.76
N GLY A 13 -9.34 11.05 18.04
CA GLY A 13 -10.35 10.82 19.07
C GLY A 13 -11.01 9.43 18.94
N PRO A 14 -12.34 9.33 18.83
CA PRO A 14 -13.08 8.06 18.84
C PRO A 14 -12.59 7.05 17.80
N GLU A 15 -12.36 7.50 16.56
CA GLU A 15 -11.84 6.67 15.48
C GLU A 15 -10.45 6.10 15.83
N PHE A 16 -9.55 6.97 16.30
CA PHE A 16 -8.21 6.57 16.72
C PHE A 16 -8.24 5.56 17.88
N PHE A 17 -9.06 5.80 18.91
CA PHE A 17 -9.14 4.89 20.05
C PHE A 17 -9.76 3.54 19.68
N LEU A 18 -10.75 3.53 18.78
CA LEU A 18 -11.28 2.29 18.22
C LEU A 18 -10.20 1.53 17.44
N PHE A 19 -9.45 2.22 16.59
CA PHE A 19 -8.34 1.63 15.84
C PHE A 19 -7.31 0.99 16.78
N MET A 20 -6.91 1.70 17.84
CA MET A 20 -5.92 1.21 18.81
C MET A 20 -6.45 0.00 19.60
N LYS A 21 -7.73 0.01 19.98
CA LYS A 21 -8.41 -1.13 20.61
C LYS A 21 -8.39 -2.35 19.69
N LEU A 22 -8.84 -2.21 18.44
CA LEU A 22 -8.88 -3.32 17.48
C LEU A 22 -7.48 -3.83 17.15
N ARG A 23 -6.48 -2.96 17.01
CA ARG A 23 -5.07 -3.36 16.89
C ARG A 23 -4.63 -4.24 18.07
N SER A 24 -4.97 -3.85 19.30
CA SER A 24 -4.62 -4.59 20.52
C SER A 24 -5.29 -5.97 20.56
N GLN A 25 -6.58 -6.03 20.20
CA GLN A 25 -7.39 -7.24 20.21
C GLN A 25 -6.97 -8.24 19.12
N HIS A 26 -6.78 -7.75 17.90
CA HIS A 26 -6.47 -8.59 16.73
C HIS A 26 -4.98 -8.69 16.41
N LYS A 27 -4.14 -8.12 17.28
CA LYS A 27 -2.67 -8.15 17.17
C LYS A 27 -2.17 -7.68 15.80
N TRP A 28 -2.74 -6.59 15.28
CA TRP A 28 -2.36 -6.06 13.97
C TRP A 28 -0.93 -5.53 13.99
N VAL A 29 -0.12 -6.02 13.04
CA VAL A 29 1.28 -5.64 12.83
C VAL A 29 1.59 -5.59 11.34
N SER A 30 2.16 -4.48 10.86
CA SER A 30 2.26 -4.14 9.44
C SER A 30 3.04 -5.16 8.60
N PHE A 31 4.02 -5.84 9.19
CA PHE A 31 4.83 -6.88 8.55
C PHE A 31 4.14 -8.25 8.49
N LYS A 32 3.09 -8.48 9.29
CA LYS A 32 2.23 -9.67 9.22
C LYS A 32 0.95 -9.45 8.41
N MET A 33 0.73 -8.21 7.94
CA MET A 33 -0.49 -7.79 7.25
C MET A 33 -0.27 -7.86 5.73
N MET A 34 -0.73 -8.97 5.15
CA MET A 34 -0.90 -9.13 3.71
C MET A 34 -2.12 -8.34 3.21
N PRO A 35 -2.24 -8.10 1.90
CA PRO A 35 -3.29 -7.26 1.33
C PRO A 35 -4.71 -7.72 1.65
N SER A 36 -4.96 -9.03 1.60
CA SER A 36 -6.25 -9.60 2.01
C SER A 36 -6.58 -9.31 3.47
N LYS A 37 -5.59 -9.40 4.36
CA LYS A 37 -5.75 -9.07 5.79
C LYS A 37 -6.07 -7.60 6.03
N TRP A 38 -5.60 -6.69 5.16
CA TRP A 38 -6.01 -5.29 5.23
C TRP A 38 -7.50 -5.13 4.91
N VAL A 39 -8.00 -5.82 3.89
CA VAL A 39 -9.43 -5.81 3.53
C VAL A 39 -10.29 -6.34 4.68
N GLU A 40 -9.91 -7.48 5.28
CA GLU A 40 -10.60 -8.06 6.44
C GLU A 40 -10.59 -7.11 7.65
N ALA A 41 -9.41 -6.58 8.01
CA ALA A 41 -9.26 -5.64 9.12
C ALA A 41 -10.12 -4.38 8.91
N THR A 42 -10.23 -3.89 7.67
CA THR A 42 -11.06 -2.74 7.32
C THR A 42 -12.55 -3.06 7.39
N LYS A 43 -12.98 -4.23 6.93
CA LYS A 43 -14.39 -4.67 7.09
C LYS A 43 -14.76 -4.68 8.58
N LEU A 44 -13.89 -5.23 9.43
CA LEU A 44 -14.08 -5.24 10.88
C LEU A 44 -14.11 -3.83 11.46
N TYR A 45 -13.13 -2.99 11.14
CA TYR A 45 -13.07 -1.61 11.61
C TYR A 45 -14.31 -0.81 11.22
N ASN A 46 -14.75 -0.92 9.97
CA ASN A 46 -15.92 -0.19 9.48
C ASN A 46 -17.21 -0.63 10.16
N SER A 47 -17.36 -1.93 10.45
CA SER A 47 -18.50 -2.45 11.21
C SER A 47 -18.54 -1.87 12.62
N GLU A 48 -17.43 -1.89 13.34
CA GLU A 48 -17.36 -1.37 14.71
C GLU A 48 -17.47 0.16 14.78
N ALA A 49 -16.92 0.87 13.79
CA ALA A 49 -17.03 2.33 13.70
C ALA A 49 -18.48 2.77 13.43
N MET A 50 -19.18 2.05 12.55
CA MET A 50 -20.60 2.30 12.30
C MET A 50 -21.46 2.10 13.55
N LYS A 51 -21.21 1.03 14.33
CA LYS A 51 -21.88 0.80 15.62
C LYS A 51 -21.59 1.93 16.61
N LEU A 52 -20.34 2.38 16.69
CA LEU A 52 -19.95 3.48 17.57
C LEU A 52 -20.64 4.80 17.22
N ASP A 53 -20.77 5.11 15.93
CA ASP A 53 -21.45 6.33 15.46
C ASP A 53 -22.96 6.29 15.75
N GLN A 54 -23.60 5.13 15.55
CA GLN A 54 -25.01 4.90 15.90
C GLN A 54 -25.25 5.12 17.40
N LEU A 55 -24.41 4.56 18.27
CA LEU A 55 -24.52 4.70 19.72
C LEU A 55 -24.34 6.15 20.19
N ARG A 56 -23.61 6.98 19.43
CA ARG A 56 -23.35 8.37 19.78
C ARG A 56 -24.39 9.34 19.23
N GLY A 57 -25.43 8.84 18.55
CA GLY A 57 -26.49 9.66 17.99
C GLY A 57 -26.00 10.64 16.91
N SER A 58 -24.95 10.27 16.18
CA SER A 58 -24.39 11.15 15.15
C SER A 58 -25.37 11.32 14.00
N ASN A 59 -25.81 12.55 13.74
CA ASN A 59 -26.70 12.89 12.61
C ASN A 59 -26.03 12.78 11.22
N HIS A 60 -24.75 12.40 11.16
CA HIS A 60 -24.01 12.26 9.92
C HIS A 60 -23.89 10.79 9.55
N SER A 61 -24.07 10.48 8.26
CA SER A 61 -23.83 9.14 7.75
C SER A 61 -22.35 8.77 7.91
N TYR A 62 -22.08 7.63 8.55
CA TYR A 62 -20.74 7.09 8.71
C TYR A 62 -20.08 6.86 7.34
N ILE A 63 -18.84 7.32 7.19
CA ILE A 63 -18.06 7.13 5.97
C ILE A 63 -17.12 5.95 6.18
N ALA A 64 -17.41 4.85 5.49
CA ALA A 64 -16.58 3.65 5.48
C ALA A 64 -15.13 3.97 5.08
N LYS A 65 -14.18 3.43 5.85
CA LYS A 65 -12.75 3.59 5.57
C LYS A 65 -12.30 2.64 4.49
N ASN A 66 -11.32 3.10 3.73
CA ASN A 66 -10.59 2.30 2.76
C ASN A 66 -9.43 1.56 3.48
N PRO A 67 -9.04 0.36 3.01
CA PRO A 67 -7.89 -0.36 3.54
C PRO A 67 -6.59 0.45 3.67
N CYS A 68 -6.33 1.38 2.74
CA CYS A 68 -5.18 2.27 2.82
C CYS A 68 -5.18 3.15 4.09
N ALA A 69 -6.36 3.54 4.60
CA ALA A 69 -6.46 4.35 5.81
C ALA A 69 -5.93 3.62 7.04
N LEU A 70 -6.32 2.34 7.21
CA LEU A 70 -5.84 1.51 8.32
C LEU A 70 -4.34 1.25 8.19
N MET A 71 -3.86 1.05 6.97
CA MET A 71 -2.44 0.79 6.74
C MET A 71 -1.57 2.01 7.10
N LEU A 72 -1.92 3.18 6.58
CA LEU A 72 -1.21 4.42 6.88
C LEU A 72 -1.24 4.70 8.38
N GLN A 73 -2.41 4.52 9.02
CA GLN A 73 -2.54 4.68 10.46
C GLN A 73 -1.69 3.69 11.25
N LEU A 74 -1.63 2.41 10.83
CA LEU A 74 -0.80 1.42 11.50
C LEU A 74 0.68 1.77 11.41
N GLY A 75 1.17 2.19 10.24
CA GLY A 75 2.56 2.62 10.06
C GLY A 75 2.94 3.78 10.98
N MET A 76 2.06 4.78 11.11
CA MET A 76 2.27 5.91 12.02
C MET A 76 2.26 5.49 13.50
N VAL A 77 1.31 4.62 13.89
CA VAL A 77 1.22 4.09 15.25
C VAL A 77 2.44 3.25 15.60
N GLU A 78 2.91 2.41 14.68
CA GLU A 78 4.09 1.58 14.90
C GLU A 78 5.37 2.41 15.05
N ALA A 79 5.54 3.45 14.23
CA ALA A 79 6.64 4.40 14.41
C ALA A 79 6.59 5.08 15.79
N THR A 80 5.40 5.47 16.23
CA THR A 80 5.18 6.09 17.55
C THR A 80 5.48 5.10 18.68
N ILE A 81 5.04 3.84 18.57
CA ILE A 81 5.29 2.81 19.57
C ILE A 81 6.79 2.55 19.69
N LEU A 82 7.50 2.40 18.58
CA LEU A 82 8.94 2.20 18.59
C LEU A 82 9.67 3.36 19.25
N ASP A 83 9.35 4.60 18.89
CA ASP A 83 9.95 5.80 19.50
C ASP A 83 9.74 5.83 21.02
N ARG A 84 8.52 5.50 21.48
CA ARG A 84 8.19 5.44 22.91
C ARG A 84 8.91 4.33 23.66
N VAL A 85 9.02 3.15 23.05
CA VAL A 85 9.75 2.01 23.62
C VAL A 85 11.24 2.34 23.74
N ILE A 86 11.84 2.93 22.71
CA ILE A 86 13.26 3.33 22.68
C ILE A 86 13.55 4.43 23.72
N THR A 87 12.68 5.42 23.82
CA THR A 87 12.88 6.57 24.72
C THR A 87 12.44 6.31 26.16
N GLY A 88 11.68 5.23 26.40
CA GLY A 88 11.01 4.97 27.67
C GLY A 88 9.89 5.98 27.99
N ASN A 89 9.51 6.85 27.05
CA ASN A 89 8.51 7.88 27.28
C ASN A 89 7.11 7.41 26.89
N TYR A 90 6.32 6.98 27.88
CA TYR A 90 4.95 6.52 27.67
C TYR A 90 3.88 7.59 27.95
N LYS A 91 4.27 8.84 28.20
CA LYS A 91 3.30 9.90 28.55
C LYS A 91 2.37 10.24 27.39
N SER A 92 1.07 10.26 27.67
CA SER A 92 0.03 10.76 26.76
C SER A 92 -0.08 12.28 26.82
N MET A 93 -0.94 12.89 25.99
CA MET A 93 -1.22 14.34 26.07
C MET A 93 -1.85 14.75 27.40
N LYS A 94 -2.43 13.80 28.15
CA LYS A 94 -3.01 14.02 29.49
C LYS A 94 -2.04 13.64 30.62
N ASP A 95 -0.75 13.51 30.30
CA ASP A 95 0.33 13.09 31.19
C ASP A 95 0.18 11.70 31.85
N THR A 96 -0.73 10.87 31.34
CA THR A 96 -0.90 9.47 31.80
C THR A 96 -0.11 8.50 30.94
N GLU A 97 0.44 7.44 31.54
CA GLU A 97 1.23 6.44 30.83
C GLU A 97 0.46 5.17 30.45
N ALA A 98 -0.65 4.88 31.12
CA ALA A 98 -1.36 3.59 31.03
C ALA A 98 -1.67 3.17 29.59
N PHE A 99 -2.21 4.09 28.80
CA PHE A 99 -2.58 3.84 27.40
C PHE A 99 -1.38 3.40 26.55
N TRP A 100 -0.29 4.16 26.59
CA TRP A 100 0.87 3.85 25.75
C TRP A 100 1.65 2.67 26.32
N ARG A 101 1.73 2.49 27.63
CA ARG A 101 2.32 1.28 28.23
C ARG A 101 1.60 0.03 27.75
N GLU A 102 0.27 0.01 27.78
CA GLU A 102 -0.49 -1.12 27.25
C GLU A 102 -0.18 -1.34 25.76
N HIS A 103 -0.38 -0.33 24.93
CA HIS A 103 -0.29 -0.49 23.47
C HIS A 103 1.12 -0.72 22.93
N CYS A 104 2.17 -0.32 23.67
CA CYS A 104 3.56 -0.59 23.31
C CYS A 104 3.95 -2.06 23.55
N HIS A 105 3.39 -2.72 24.57
CA HIS A 105 3.79 -4.08 24.96
C HIS A 105 2.81 -5.16 24.46
N VAL A 106 1.55 -4.81 24.23
CA VAL A 106 0.49 -5.77 23.84
C VAL A 106 0.66 -6.36 22.43
N VAL A 107 1.41 -5.68 21.57
CA VAL A 107 1.83 -6.14 20.23
C VAL A 107 3.29 -5.73 20.01
N PRO A 108 4.26 -6.61 20.33
CA PRO A 108 5.68 -6.32 20.20
C PRO A 108 6.07 -6.08 18.74
N LEU A 109 6.77 -4.96 18.48
CA LEU A 109 7.31 -4.61 17.16
C LEU A 109 8.79 -4.97 17.02
N MET A 110 9.46 -5.21 18.14
CA MET A 110 10.85 -5.63 18.22
C MET A 110 10.94 -6.87 19.11
N ARG A 111 11.98 -7.66 18.89
CA ARG A 111 12.39 -8.72 19.81
C ARG A 111 13.08 -8.05 21.03
N GLU A 112 12.94 -8.65 22.21
CA GLU A 112 13.45 -8.08 23.47
C GLU A 112 14.97 -7.82 23.45
N ASP A 113 15.72 -8.61 22.69
CA ASP A 113 17.17 -8.46 22.48
C ASP A 113 17.58 -7.17 21.74
N GLN A 114 16.64 -6.46 21.11
CA GLN A 114 16.88 -5.19 20.42
C GLN A 114 16.65 -3.95 21.30
N LEU A 115 16.09 -4.11 22.50
CA LEU A 115 15.76 -3.00 23.40
C LEU A 115 17.00 -2.37 24.06
N ASP A 116 18.10 -3.11 24.18
CA ASP A 116 19.34 -2.67 24.84
C ASP A 116 20.25 -1.77 23.98
N ARG A 117 19.98 -1.65 22.67
CA ARG A 117 20.77 -0.80 21.78
C ARG A 117 20.05 0.53 21.62
N LYS A 118 20.77 1.65 21.86
CA LYS A 118 20.31 3.02 21.54
C LYS A 118 19.86 3.10 20.08
N CYS A 119 18.59 2.77 19.84
CA CYS A 119 18.03 2.64 18.51
C CYS A 119 17.68 4.04 18.01
N ARG A 120 18.09 4.36 16.77
CA ARG A 120 17.71 5.62 16.12
C ARG A 120 16.24 5.55 15.73
N LYS A 121 15.60 6.70 15.50
CA LYS A 121 14.21 6.77 14.98
C LYS A 121 14.04 5.80 13.81
N PRO A 122 12.99 4.95 13.81
CA PRO A 122 12.79 3.98 12.73
C PRO A 122 12.66 4.69 11.39
N ALA A 123 13.40 4.22 10.38
CA ALA A 123 13.27 4.74 9.02
C ALA A 123 11.95 4.26 8.41
N LEU A 124 11.11 5.20 7.95
CA LEU A 124 9.87 4.91 7.23
C LEU A 124 10.09 4.98 5.73
N CYS A 125 9.50 4.04 4.99
CA CYS A 125 9.49 4.03 3.54
C CYS A 125 8.62 5.19 3.03
N PRO A 126 9.13 6.11 2.20
CA PRO A 126 8.33 7.22 1.69
C PRO A 126 7.19 6.77 0.77
N HIS A 127 7.30 5.59 0.14
CA HIS A 127 6.28 5.01 -0.75
C HIS A 127 5.11 4.39 0.03
N CYS A 128 5.37 3.39 0.87
CA CYS A 128 4.33 2.64 1.58
C CYS A 128 4.09 3.06 3.04
N LYS A 129 4.91 3.98 3.57
CA LYS A 129 4.89 4.46 4.96
C LYS A 129 5.12 3.38 6.04
N LYS A 130 5.56 2.16 5.67
CA LYS A 130 5.99 1.11 6.60
C LYS A 130 7.43 1.32 7.08
N ILE A 131 7.76 0.72 8.22
CA ILE A 131 9.14 0.69 8.75
C ILE A 131 10.02 -0.13 7.80
N MET A 132 11.20 0.40 7.48
CA MET A 132 12.09 -0.17 6.47
C MET A 132 12.92 -1.35 6.97
N TYR A 133 13.40 -1.31 8.21
CA TYR A 133 14.39 -2.25 8.74
C TYR A 133 13.91 -2.80 10.08
N LEU A 134 12.98 -3.75 10.02
CA LEU A 134 12.38 -4.42 11.19
C LEU A 134 13.22 -5.59 11.69
N GLY A 135 13.84 -6.33 10.77
CA GLY A 135 14.68 -7.48 11.05
C GLY A 135 16.19 -7.17 10.91
N PRO A 136 17.06 -8.15 11.21
CA PRO A 136 18.50 -8.03 10.96
C PRO A 136 18.81 -7.77 9.48
N THR A 137 20.03 -7.33 9.18
CA THR A 137 20.48 -7.11 7.79
C THR A 137 20.19 -8.33 6.92
N GLY A 138 19.45 -8.12 5.82
CA GLY A 138 19.08 -9.18 4.88
C GLY A 138 17.75 -9.91 5.18
N ALA A 139 17.06 -9.58 6.27
CA ALA A 139 15.76 -10.18 6.58
C ALA A 139 14.71 -9.89 5.48
N PRO A 140 13.84 -10.87 5.12
CA PRO A 140 12.87 -10.73 4.03
C PRO A 140 11.80 -9.64 4.27
N GLU A 141 11.53 -9.30 5.53
CA GLU A 141 10.63 -8.21 5.93
C GLU A 141 11.24 -6.81 5.74
N ASN A 142 12.56 -6.73 5.52
CA ASN A 142 13.24 -5.45 5.31
C ASN A 142 13.06 -4.96 3.88
N HIS A 143 12.91 -3.65 3.75
CA HIS A 143 13.00 -2.97 2.47
C HIS A 143 14.41 -3.13 1.91
N LYS A 144 14.50 -3.49 0.63
CA LYS A 144 15.76 -3.38 -0.10
C LYS A 144 16.15 -1.90 -0.21
N ARG A 145 17.46 -1.61 -0.25
CA ARG A 145 17.96 -0.24 -0.31
C ARG A 145 17.31 0.52 -1.48
N GLY A 146 16.64 1.64 -1.19
CA GLY A 146 15.97 2.49 -2.18
C GLY A 146 14.70 1.91 -2.79
N CYS A 147 14.20 0.76 -2.34
CA CYS A 147 13.06 0.06 -2.91
C CYS A 147 11.97 -0.20 -1.86
N CYS A 148 10.72 -0.11 -2.27
CA CYS A 148 9.57 -0.54 -1.50
C CYS A 148 9.36 -2.06 -1.61
N LEU A 149 8.54 -2.63 -0.72
CA LEU A 149 8.20 -4.06 -0.69
C LEU A 149 7.45 -4.54 -1.94
N ASP A 150 6.77 -3.65 -2.66
CA ASP A 150 6.12 -3.94 -3.95
C ASP A 150 7.10 -3.81 -5.15
N GLY A 151 8.39 -3.60 -4.89
CA GLY A 151 9.45 -3.56 -5.89
C GLY A 151 9.65 -2.22 -6.59
N VAL A 152 8.82 -1.21 -6.30
CA VAL A 152 8.94 0.16 -6.82
C VAL A 152 10.00 0.96 -6.04
N LYS A 153 10.58 2.04 -6.61
CA LYS A 153 11.46 2.95 -5.84
C LYS A 153 10.73 3.49 -4.61
N SER A 154 11.43 3.58 -3.48
CA SER A 154 10.82 4.05 -2.22
C SER A 154 10.51 5.55 -2.22
N LYS A 155 11.17 6.33 -3.09
CA LYS A 155 10.92 7.75 -3.31
C LYS A 155 11.25 8.13 -4.75
N PRO A 156 10.55 9.10 -5.32
CA PRO A 156 10.95 9.67 -6.60
C PRO A 156 12.24 10.52 -6.43
N PRO A 157 12.98 10.81 -7.52
CA PRO A 157 14.05 11.82 -7.51
C PRO A 157 13.50 13.20 -7.13
N ASP A 158 14.38 14.05 -6.63
CA ASP A 158 14.02 15.41 -6.29
C ASP A 158 13.51 16.15 -7.55
N ASN A 159 12.47 16.98 -7.41
CA ASN A 159 11.82 17.75 -8.48
C ASN A 159 11.09 16.96 -9.59
N THR A 160 10.67 15.72 -9.33
CA THR A 160 9.83 14.96 -10.27
C THR A 160 8.34 15.01 -9.93
N SER A 161 7.48 14.81 -10.94
CA SER A 161 6.03 14.90 -10.80
C SER A 161 5.44 13.78 -9.94
N SER A 162 4.24 13.98 -9.40
CA SER A 162 3.54 12.99 -8.58
C SER A 162 3.21 11.68 -9.31
N ASN A 163 3.25 11.68 -10.65
CA ASN A 163 3.01 10.49 -11.49
C ASN A 163 4.30 9.75 -11.90
N TYR A 164 5.45 10.13 -11.34
CA TYR A 164 6.74 9.52 -11.62
C TYR A 164 6.84 8.06 -11.17
N LEU A 165 6.14 7.68 -10.09
CA LEU A 165 6.12 6.30 -9.59
C LEU A 165 4.75 5.65 -9.79
N PRO A 166 4.70 4.32 -9.98
CA PRO A 166 3.48 3.52 -9.81
C PRO A 166 2.83 3.77 -8.45
N TYR A 167 1.50 3.74 -8.38
CA TYR A 167 0.79 3.88 -7.10
C TYR A 167 1.08 2.71 -6.17
N TRP A 168 1.10 2.94 -4.87
CA TRP A 168 1.25 1.85 -3.89
C TRP A 168 -0.12 1.28 -3.50
N PRO A 169 -0.27 -0.05 -3.27
CA PRO A 169 0.69 -1.11 -3.57
C PRO A 169 0.55 -1.61 -5.00
N GLN A 170 1.63 -2.09 -5.61
CA GLN A 170 1.55 -2.84 -6.87
C GLN A 170 1.50 -4.36 -6.63
N PRO A 171 0.85 -5.13 -7.53
CA PRO A 171 0.90 -6.58 -7.50
C PRO A 171 2.35 -7.09 -7.55
N ASN A 172 2.62 -8.14 -6.76
CA ASN A 172 3.95 -8.72 -6.67
C ASN A 172 4.46 -9.16 -8.06
N GLY A 173 5.74 -8.87 -8.31
CA GLY A 173 6.46 -9.32 -9.50
C GLY A 173 6.36 -8.38 -10.70
N ILE A 174 5.45 -7.39 -10.69
CA ILE A 174 5.37 -6.39 -11.78
C ILE A 174 6.58 -5.47 -11.76
N PHE A 175 6.97 -5.00 -10.58
CA PHE A 175 8.14 -4.16 -10.39
C PHE A 175 9.16 -4.90 -9.54
N SER A 176 10.45 -4.69 -9.83
CA SER A 176 11.51 -5.24 -9.00
C SER A 176 12.73 -4.33 -8.97
N GLY A 177 13.44 -4.36 -7.83
CA GLY A 177 14.69 -3.60 -7.65
C GLY A 177 14.57 -2.08 -7.85
N GLY A 178 13.36 -1.53 -7.83
CA GLY A 178 13.09 -0.12 -8.12
C GLY A 178 13.43 0.30 -9.55
N THR A 179 13.75 -0.63 -10.44
CA THR A 179 14.32 -0.32 -11.76
C THR A 179 13.85 -1.25 -12.87
N SER A 180 13.27 -2.40 -12.55
CA SER A 180 12.75 -3.36 -13.53
C SER A 180 11.23 -3.36 -13.56
N PHE A 181 10.69 -3.55 -14.76
CA PHE A 181 9.29 -3.79 -15.05
C PHE A 181 9.14 -5.13 -15.77
N ASN A 182 8.31 -6.01 -15.22
CA ASN A 182 8.04 -7.33 -15.78
C ASN A 182 6.70 -7.30 -16.56
N PRO A 183 6.74 -7.31 -17.91
CA PRO A 183 5.54 -7.24 -18.73
C PRO A 183 4.65 -8.48 -18.60
N GLN A 184 5.23 -9.67 -18.39
CA GLN A 184 4.45 -10.89 -18.24
C GLN A 184 3.66 -10.90 -16.92
N ALA A 185 4.28 -10.47 -15.82
CA ALA A 185 3.61 -10.33 -14.53
C ALA A 185 2.51 -9.25 -14.59
N PHE A 186 2.75 -8.16 -15.33
CA PHE A 186 1.79 -7.10 -15.58
C PHE A 186 0.55 -7.61 -16.34
N LEU A 187 0.74 -8.26 -17.48
CA LEU A 187 -0.36 -8.81 -18.28
C LEU A 187 -1.14 -9.90 -17.52
N SER A 188 -0.43 -10.73 -16.75
CA SER A 188 -1.05 -11.72 -15.85
C SER A 188 -1.92 -11.06 -14.78
N ALA A 189 -1.52 -9.89 -14.26
CA ALA A 189 -2.32 -9.15 -13.29
C ALA A 189 -3.59 -8.54 -13.92
N ILE A 190 -3.52 -8.07 -15.18
CA ILE A 190 -4.71 -7.63 -15.93
C ILE A 190 -5.69 -8.79 -16.10
N HIS A 191 -5.20 -9.96 -16.53
CA HIS A 191 -6.04 -11.14 -16.73
C HIS A 191 -6.75 -11.54 -15.42
N LYS A 192 -6.03 -11.56 -14.30
CA LYS A 192 -6.62 -11.85 -12.98
C LYS A 192 -7.70 -10.84 -12.56
N ILE A 193 -7.55 -9.56 -12.91
CA ILE A 193 -8.58 -8.55 -12.66
C ILE A 193 -9.81 -8.82 -13.54
N TYR A 194 -9.60 -9.12 -14.82
CA TYR A 194 -10.69 -9.45 -15.73
C TYR A 194 -11.49 -10.67 -15.25
N GLU A 195 -10.81 -11.77 -14.91
CA GLU A 195 -11.45 -12.97 -14.35
C GLU A 195 -12.27 -12.64 -13.09
N LYS A 196 -11.71 -11.85 -12.16
CA LYS A 196 -12.39 -11.51 -10.91
C LYS A 196 -13.58 -10.56 -11.09
N VAL A 197 -13.42 -9.52 -11.90
CA VAL A 197 -14.38 -8.40 -12.00
C VAL A 197 -15.43 -8.65 -13.07
N VAL A 198 -15.05 -9.24 -14.20
CA VAL A 198 -15.91 -9.43 -15.37
C VAL A 198 -16.52 -10.83 -15.39
N MET A 199 -15.70 -11.87 -15.16
CA MET A 199 -16.19 -13.26 -15.20
C MET A 199 -16.81 -13.73 -13.87
N GLY A 200 -16.60 -13.00 -12.77
CA GLY A 200 -17.14 -13.35 -11.45
C GLY A 200 -16.63 -14.67 -10.89
N THR A 201 -15.52 -15.21 -11.44
CA THR A 201 -14.94 -16.51 -11.06
C THR A 201 -14.01 -16.42 -9.84
N GLY A 202 -13.73 -15.21 -9.35
CA GLY A 202 -13.03 -15.00 -8.10
C GLY A 202 -13.97 -15.21 -6.92
N GLY A 203 -13.67 -16.19 -6.05
CA GLY A 203 -14.38 -16.36 -4.76
C GLY A 203 -14.52 -15.01 -4.04
N GLY A 204 -15.65 -14.82 -3.34
CA GLY A 204 -16.21 -13.53 -2.86
C GLY A 204 -15.35 -12.62 -1.98
N ASP A 205 -14.04 -12.81 -1.95
CA ASP A 205 -13.07 -11.84 -1.48
C ASP A 205 -13.04 -10.62 -2.40
N GLY A 206 -13.25 -9.45 -1.79
CA GLY A 206 -13.19 -8.16 -2.49
C GLY A 206 -11.85 -7.92 -3.20
N ILE A 207 -11.83 -6.96 -4.12
CA ILE A 207 -10.64 -6.57 -4.87
C ILE A 207 -9.54 -6.11 -3.88
N SER A 208 -8.33 -6.69 -3.99
CA SER A 208 -7.22 -6.35 -3.10
C SER A 208 -6.72 -4.91 -3.33
N MET A 209 -6.05 -4.33 -2.35
CA MET A 209 -5.47 -2.98 -2.51
C MET A 209 -4.53 -2.88 -3.70
N GLU A 210 -3.77 -3.94 -4.00
CA GLU A 210 -2.88 -3.99 -5.16
C GLU A 210 -3.65 -3.79 -6.44
N TYR A 211 -4.78 -4.50 -6.57
CA TYR A 211 -5.59 -4.41 -7.77
C TYR A 211 -6.31 -3.07 -7.88
N VAL A 212 -6.68 -2.43 -6.76
CA VAL A 212 -7.20 -1.05 -6.80
C VAL A 212 -6.14 -0.07 -7.29
N ALA A 213 -4.95 -0.06 -6.69
CA ALA A 213 -3.87 0.84 -7.12
C ALA A 213 -3.36 0.52 -8.54
N PHE A 214 -3.32 -0.76 -8.91
CA PHE A 214 -2.97 -1.23 -10.24
C PHE A 214 -3.99 -0.78 -11.29
N THR A 215 -5.30 -0.91 -11.03
CA THR A 215 -6.33 -0.45 -11.97
C THR A 215 -6.32 1.07 -12.12
N GLU A 216 -6.03 1.84 -11.06
CA GLU A 216 -5.85 3.29 -11.17
C GLU A 216 -4.61 3.65 -12.02
N MET A 217 -3.50 2.92 -11.85
CA MET A 217 -2.32 3.08 -12.70
C MET A 217 -2.63 2.73 -14.16
N LEU A 218 -3.33 1.61 -14.39
CA LEU A 218 -3.74 1.14 -15.71
C LEU A 218 -4.61 2.20 -16.39
N GLN A 219 -5.63 2.72 -15.72
CA GLN A 219 -6.52 3.77 -16.26
C GLN A 219 -5.76 5.03 -16.68
N LYS A 220 -4.81 5.50 -15.86
CA LYS A 220 -4.07 6.74 -16.15
C LYS A 220 -3.04 6.61 -17.27
N ARG A 221 -2.57 5.40 -17.56
CA ARG A 221 -1.49 5.16 -18.52
C ARG A 221 -1.92 4.33 -19.72
N THR A 222 -3.20 3.96 -19.83
CA THR A 222 -3.73 3.29 -21.03
C THR A 222 -4.02 4.30 -22.13
N SER A 223 -3.54 4.02 -23.34
CA SER A 223 -3.88 4.72 -24.58
C SER A 223 -4.55 3.76 -25.55
N ILE A 224 -5.58 4.24 -26.24
CA ILE A 224 -6.26 3.51 -27.32
C ILE A 224 -5.92 4.22 -28.62
N HIS A 225 -5.33 3.49 -29.57
CA HIS A 225 -4.94 4.05 -30.87
C HIS A 225 -6.11 3.97 -31.86
N THR A 226 -5.98 4.63 -33.01
CA THR A 226 -7.05 4.78 -34.01
C THR A 226 -7.46 3.46 -34.67
N ASP A 227 -6.55 2.49 -34.72
CA ASP A 227 -6.77 1.11 -35.16
C ASP A 227 -7.48 0.26 -34.08
N GLY A 228 -7.78 0.85 -32.92
CA GLY A 228 -8.39 0.21 -31.77
C GLY A 228 -7.39 -0.56 -30.91
N SER A 229 -6.10 -0.57 -31.22
CA SER A 229 -5.08 -1.25 -30.43
C SER A 229 -4.92 -0.58 -29.06
N VAL A 230 -4.78 -1.38 -28.01
CA VAL A 230 -4.73 -0.89 -26.62
C VAL A 230 -3.31 -1.00 -26.07
N PHE A 231 -2.78 0.12 -25.59
CA PHE A 231 -1.41 0.25 -25.13
C PHE A 231 -1.32 0.77 -23.70
N PHE A 232 -0.30 0.35 -22.97
CA PHE A 232 0.08 0.92 -21.68
C PHE A 232 1.37 1.71 -21.82
N LEU A 233 1.32 3.01 -21.56
CA LEU A 233 2.48 3.89 -21.55
C LEU A 233 3.41 3.49 -20.39
N LEU A 234 4.57 2.95 -20.72
CA LEU A 234 5.56 2.51 -19.73
C LEU A 234 6.17 3.68 -18.97
N TYR A 235 6.66 3.40 -17.78
CA TYR A 235 7.46 4.35 -17.00
C TYR A 235 8.89 4.38 -17.59
N PRO A 236 9.39 5.53 -18.08
CA PRO A 236 10.70 5.60 -18.72
C PRO A 236 11.87 5.26 -17.77
N GLU A 237 11.62 5.28 -16.46
CA GLU A 237 12.58 4.96 -15.42
C GLU A 237 12.82 3.46 -15.23
N PHE A 238 11.94 2.63 -15.78
CA PHE A 238 12.00 1.19 -15.60
C PHE A 238 12.49 0.52 -16.86
N MET A 239 13.49 -0.33 -16.70
CA MET A 239 13.95 -1.26 -17.70
C MET A 239 12.88 -2.34 -17.86
N VAL A 240 12.44 -2.56 -19.10
CA VAL A 240 11.52 -3.64 -19.41
C VAL A 240 12.32 -4.95 -19.41
N ASP A 241 11.91 -5.88 -18.55
CA ASP A 241 12.48 -7.23 -18.53
C ASP A 241 12.18 -7.94 -19.87
N SER A 242 12.93 -9.00 -20.17
CA SER A 242 12.84 -9.72 -21.46
C SER A 242 11.39 -10.16 -21.78
N CYS A 243 10.94 -9.80 -22.97
CA CYS A 243 9.63 -10.15 -23.52
C CYS A 243 9.69 -10.18 -25.05
N PRO A 244 8.68 -10.73 -25.74
CA PRO A 244 8.59 -10.65 -27.19
C PRO A 244 8.64 -9.21 -27.69
N ASP A 245 9.44 -8.94 -28.72
CA ASP A 245 9.67 -7.58 -29.24
C ASP A 245 8.35 -6.92 -29.71
N GLU A 246 7.42 -7.72 -30.23
CA GLU A 246 6.09 -7.27 -30.64
C GLU A 246 5.25 -6.69 -29.49
N TRP A 247 5.60 -6.96 -28.23
CA TRP A 247 4.89 -6.39 -27.09
C TRP A 247 5.31 -4.94 -26.83
N VAL A 248 6.48 -4.50 -27.27
CA VAL A 248 7.02 -3.18 -26.90
C VAL A 248 7.10 -2.28 -28.12
N ILE A 249 6.31 -1.21 -28.10
CA ILE A 249 6.29 -0.21 -29.19
C ILE A 249 6.98 1.06 -28.71
N LYS A 250 7.87 1.60 -29.55
CA LYS A 250 8.53 2.89 -29.30
C LYS A 250 8.01 3.91 -30.30
N GLU A 251 7.40 4.97 -29.81
CA GLU A 251 6.99 6.11 -30.61
C GLU A 251 7.93 7.28 -30.35
N ARG A 252 8.50 7.84 -31.42
CA ARG A 252 9.22 9.10 -31.34
C ARG A 252 8.23 10.24 -31.48
N SER A 253 8.32 11.22 -30.59
CA SER A 253 7.56 12.47 -30.70
C SER A 253 8.48 13.66 -30.44
N GLU A 254 8.08 14.84 -30.90
CA GLU A 254 8.78 16.10 -30.60
C GLU A 254 8.87 16.38 -29.09
N SER A 255 7.95 15.78 -28.31
CA SER A 255 7.91 15.88 -26.84
C SER A 255 8.77 14.84 -26.10
N GLY A 256 9.49 13.98 -26.85
CA GLY A 256 10.32 12.89 -26.33
C GLY A 256 9.82 11.50 -26.76
N ASP A 257 10.71 10.52 -26.66
CA ASP A 257 10.41 9.13 -26.99
C ASP A 257 9.50 8.51 -25.93
N LYS A 258 8.41 7.89 -26.38
CA LYS A 258 7.48 7.15 -25.54
C LYS A 258 7.59 5.67 -25.84
N THR A 259 7.59 4.88 -24.78
CA THR A 259 7.60 3.42 -24.89
C THR A 259 6.29 2.88 -24.34
N TYR A 260 5.67 1.97 -25.08
CA TYR A 260 4.38 1.38 -24.75
C TYR A 260 4.49 -0.13 -24.71
N LEU A 261 3.67 -0.73 -23.85
CA LEU A 261 3.39 -2.16 -23.85
C LEU A 261 2.06 -2.41 -24.56
N CYS A 262 2.04 -3.26 -25.57
CA CYS A 262 0.84 -3.74 -26.24
C CYS A 262 0.05 -4.63 -25.29
N MET A 263 -1.24 -4.33 -25.10
CA MET A 263 -2.16 -5.10 -24.26
C MET A 263 -3.16 -5.92 -25.08
N ASP A 264 -3.03 -5.95 -26.41
CA ASP A 264 -3.92 -6.69 -27.30
C ASP A 264 -3.76 -8.21 -27.22
N CYS A 265 -2.74 -8.71 -26.52
CA CYS A 265 -2.65 -10.13 -26.16
C CYS A 265 -3.83 -10.61 -25.29
N LEU A 266 -4.69 -9.71 -24.81
CA LEU A 266 -5.96 -10.02 -24.15
C LEU A 266 -7.12 -10.25 -25.11
N ARG A 267 -6.96 -10.00 -26.42
CA ARG A 267 -8.04 -10.16 -27.42
C ARG A 267 -8.23 -11.58 -27.92
N ASN A 268 -7.25 -12.45 -27.73
CA ASN A 268 -7.21 -13.79 -28.36
C ASN A 268 -7.38 -14.96 -27.37
N ASN A 269 -7.92 -14.72 -26.17
CA ASN A 269 -8.37 -15.78 -25.24
C ASN A 269 -9.80 -15.53 -24.78
#